data_AF-A0A6P1Z9B6-F1
#
_entry.id   AF-A0A6P1Z9B6-F1
#
_cell.length_a   1.000
_cell.length_b   1.000
_cell.length_c   1.000
_cell.angle_alpha   90.00
_cell.angle_beta   90.00
_cell.angle_gamma   90.00
#
_symmetry.space_group_name_H-M   'P 1'
#
loop_
_entity.id
_entity.type
_entity.pdbx_description
1 polymer ?
#
loop_
_entity_poly.entity_id
_entity_poly.type
_entity_poly.pdbx_seq_one_letter_code
_entity_poly.pdbx_strand_id
1 'polypeptide(L)'
;MKFRQPDETILSAGDVCKVRIPLAVDVVARAEATVARTDEHLAALDFTAIDPESYPQLLKMVRYASENTDAIEKEQLHITFDESAYKDI
;
A
#
# COMPACT_ATOMS: atom_id res chain seq x y z
N MET A 1 9.88 18.65 9.28
CA MET A 1 8.94 17.66 9.87
C MET A 1 9.76 16.58 10.55
N LYS A 2 9.55 16.32 11.85
CA LYS A 2 10.23 15.22 12.54
C LYS A 2 9.34 13.98 12.41
N PHE A 3 9.77 12.98 11.64
CA PHE A 3 9.19 11.65 11.74
C PHE A 3 9.49 11.17 13.17
N ARG A 4 8.45 11.03 13.99
CA ARG A 4 8.53 10.34 15.27
C ARG A 4 9.04 8.94 14.94
N GLN A 5 10.24 8.57 15.42
CA GLN A 5 10.65 7.17 15.40
C GLN A 5 9.54 6.40 16.12
N PRO A 6 8.87 5.44 15.47
CA PRO A 6 7.92 4.62 16.20
C PRO A 6 8.71 3.86 17.27
N ASP A 7 8.20 3.81 18.50
CA ASP A 7 8.57 2.77 19.46
C ASP A 7 8.68 1.45 18.68
N GLU A 8 9.77 0.68 18.86
CA GLU A 8 10.08 -0.55 18.13
C GLU A 8 8.93 -1.56 18.25
N THR A 9 7.87 -1.34 17.48
CA THR A 9 6.77 -2.26 17.30
C THR A 9 7.28 -3.24 16.30
N ILE A 10 7.76 -4.38 16.81
CA ILE A 10 8.16 -5.50 15.98
C ILE A 10 6.88 -5.98 15.28
N LEU A 11 6.78 -5.68 13.98
CA LEU A 11 5.72 -6.25 13.14
C LEU A 11 5.85 -7.77 13.15
N SER A 12 4.74 -8.47 13.31
CA SER A 12 4.65 -9.91 13.27
C SER A 12 3.77 -10.36 12.11
N ALA A 13 4.05 -11.53 11.54
CA ALA A 13 3.17 -12.10 10.52
C ALA A 13 1.73 -12.24 11.07
N GLY A 14 0.75 -11.76 10.30
CA GLY A 14 -0.65 -11.70 10.68
C GLY A 14 -1.12 -10.35 11.24
N ASP A 15 -0.20 -9.42 11.55
CA ASP A 15 -0.60 -8.10 12.04
C ASP A 15 -1.33 -7.31 10.95
N VAL A 16 -2.47 -6.72 11.31
CA VAL A 16 -3.19 -5.77 10.45
C VAL A 16 -2.61 -4.38 10.67
N CYS A 17 -2.28 -3.68 9.59
CA CYS A 17 -1.64 -2.38 9.63
C CYS A 17 -2.22 -1.39 8.61
N LYS A 18 -2.11 -0.10 8.94
CA LYS A 18 -2.41 1.00 8.02
C LYS A 18 -1.11 1.52 7.42
N VAL A 19 -1.03 1.52 6.10
CA VAL A 19 0.17 1.89 5.34
C VAL A 19 -0.02 3.30 4.76
N ARG A 20 1.04 4.10 4.86
CA ARG A 20 1.12 5.44 4.25
C ARG A 20 2.32 5.48 3.33
N ILE A 21 2.09 5.68 2.04
CA ILE A 21 3.13 5.71 1.00
C ILE A 21 3.23 7.15 0.49
N PRO A 22 4.25 7.93 0.88
CA PRO A 22 4.48 9.25 0.32
C PRO A 22 4.93 9.13 -1.13
N LEU A 23 4.18 9.73 -2.06
CA LEU A 23 4.46 9.68 -3.50
C LEU A 23 5.12 10.97 -4.01
N ALA A 24 4.69 12.12 -3.45
CA ALA A 24 5.23 13.45 -3.76
C ALA A 24 4.97 14.41 -2.58
N VAL A 25 5.36 15.68 -2.73
CA VAL A 25 5.00 16.74 -1.77
C VAL A 25 3.47 16.80 -1.68
N ASP A 26 2.94 16.65 -0.46
CA ASP A 26 1.51 16.64 -0.14
C ASP A 26 0.66 15.53 -0.80
N VAL A 27 1.30 14.52 -1.41
CA VAL A 27 0.63 13.37 -2.01
C VAL A 27 1.00 12.09 -1.25
N VAL A 28 0.04 11.51 -0.54
CA VAL A 28 0.23 10.29 0.26
C VAL A 28 -0.85 9.28 -0.06
N ALA A 29 -0.47 8.14 -0.61
CA ALA A 29 -1.38 7.02 -0.77
C ALA A 29 -1.58 6.30 0.57
N ARG A 30 -2.83 5.95 0.88
CA ARG A 30 -3.22 5.26 2.11
C ARG A 30 -3.82 3.90 1.78
N ALA A 31 -3.38 2.87 2.50
CA ALA A 31 -3.84 1.51 2.30
C ALA A 31 -3.94 0.75 3.62
N GLU A 32 -4.66 -0.36 3.60
CA GLU A 32 -4.65 -1.36 4.65
C GLU A 32 -3.91 -2.60 4.15
N ALA A 33 -3.19 -3.26 5.05
CA ALA A 33 -2.46 -4.46 4.72
C ALA A 33 -2.34 -5.39 5.92
N THR A 34 -2.11 -6.66 5.63
CA THR A 34 -1.69 -7.67 6.61
C THR A 34 -0.23 -7.98 6.41
N VAL A 35 0.54 -8.09 7.49
CA VAL A 35 1.94 -8.54 7.42
C VAL A 35 1.96 -10.01 7.00
N ALA A 36 2.39 -10.32 5.78
CA ALA A 36 2.42 -11.68 5.26
C ALA A 36 3.60 -12.49 5.82
N ARG A 37 4.75 -11.83 5.98
CA ARG A 37 5.96 -12.40 6.58
C ARG A 37 6.90 -11.30 7.05
N THR A 38 7.77 -11.64 7.98
CA THR A 38 8.84 -10.76 8.46
C THR A 38 10.18 -11.47 8.40
N ASP A 39 11.23 -10.67 8.27
CA ASP A 39 12.64 -11.03 8.33
C ASP A 39 13.34 -10.04 9.28
N GLU A 40 14.65 -10.19 9.54
CA GLU A 40 15.41 -9.44 10.55
C GLU A 40 15.20 -7.90 10.47
N HIS A 41 15.00 -7.37 9.27
CA HIS A 41 14.84 -5.92 9.05
C HIS A 41 13.70 -5.54 8.09
N LEU A 42 12.94 -6.51 7.58
CA LEU A 42 11.95 -6.28 6.52
C LEU A 42 10.62 -6.97 6.84
N ALA A 43 9.53 -6.34 6.43
CA ALA A 43 8.20 -6.93 6.43
C ALA A 43 7.64 -6.91 5.00
N ALA A 44 7.10 -8.06 4.56
CA ALA A 44 6.32 -8.11 3.35
C ALA A 44 4.84 -7.95 3.72
N LEU A 45 4.16 -7.05 3.02
CA LEU A 45 2.76 -6.71 3.28
C LEU A 45 1.90 -7.26 2.15
N ASP A 46 0.77 -7.84 2.52
CA ASP A 46 -0.31 -8.16 1.60
C ASP A 46 -1.40 -7.08 1.71
N PHE A 47 -1.60 -6.31 0.65
CA PHE A 47 -2.50 -5.16 0.65
C PHE A 47 -3.95 -5.63 0.50
N THR A 48 -4.79 -5.30 1.48
CA THR A 48 -6.18 -5.77 1.55
C THR A 48 -7.16 -4.71 1.08
N ALA A 49 -6.84 -3.42 1.24
CA ALA A 49 -7.66 -2.31 0.79
C ALA A 49 -6.80 -1.08 0.47
N ILE A 50 -7.30 -0.18 -0.39
CA ILE A 50 -6.65 1.08 -0.70
C ILE A 50 -7.68 2.20 -0.77
N ASP A 51 -7.36 3.35 -0.18
CA ASP A 51 -8.23 4.53 -0.28
C ASP A 51 -8.51 4.84 -1.78
N PRO A 52 -9.79 4.96 -2.20
CA PRO A 52 -10.14 5.20 -3.59
C PRO A 52 -9.44 6.42 -4.22
N GLU A 53 -9.18 7.46 -3.44
CA GLU A 53 -8.45 8.64 -3.93
C GLU A 53 -6.95 8.38 -4.12
N SER A 54 -6.41 7.41 -3.38
CA SER A 54 -5.01 7.01 -3.41
C SER A 54 -4.68 6.09 -4.60
N TYR A 55 -5.62 5.24 -5.03
CA TYR A 55 -5.39 4.26 -6.09
C TYR A 55 -4.96 4.88 -7.44
N PRO A 56 -5.63 5.91 -7.99
CA PRO A 56 -5.20 6.55 -9.23
C PRO A 56 -3.80 7.16 -9.15
N GLN A 57 -3.38 7.64 -7.97
CA GLN A 57 -2.06 8.24 -7.76
C GLN A 57 -0.97 7.16 -7.75
N LEU A 58 -1.21 6.07 -7.03
CA LEU A 58 -0.30 4.93 -6.98
C LEU A 58 -0.16 4.28 -8.37
N LEU A 59 -1.27 4.11 -9.08
CA LEU A 59 -1.27 3.58 -10.44
C LEU A 59 -0.45 4.44 -11.41
N LYS A 60 -0.57 5.78 -11.32
CA LYS A 60 0.24 6.68 -12.15
C LYS A 60 1.73 6.50 -11.85
N MET A 61 2.12 6.37 -10.58
CA MET A 61 3.51 6.10 -10.21
C MET A 61 4.01 4.79 -10.83
N VAL A 62 3.23 3.70 -10.72
CA VAL A 62 3.60 2.40 -11.31
C VAL A 62 3.73 2.51 -12.83
N ARG A 63 2.82 3.21 -13.50
CA ARG A 63 2.90 3.46 -14.95
C ARG A 63 4.14 4.24 -15.36
N TYR A 64 4.57 5.22 -14.57
CA TYR A 64 5.81 5.96 -14.85
C TYR A 64 7.07 5.15 -14.58
N ALA A 65 7.02 4.17 -13.68
CA ALA A 65 8.15 3.32 -13.34
C ALA A 65 8.27 2.06 -14.22
N SER A 66 7.25 1.74 -15.02
CA SER A 66 7.22 0.52 -15.84
C SER A 66 7.75 0.77 -17.25
N GLU A 67 8.56 -0.17 -17.74
CA GLU A 67 9.01 -0.22 -19.13
C GLU A 67 7.95 -0.84 -20.08
N ASN A 68 6.91 -1.45 -19.51
CA ASN A 68 5.84 -2.13 -20.25
C ASN A 68 4.46 -1.78 -19.65
N THR A 69 3.85 -0.72 -20.18
CA THR A 69 2.55 -0.21 -19.72
C THR A 69 1.40 -1.18 -19.99
N ASP A 70 1.49 -1.99 -21.04
CA ASP A 70 0.43 -2.93 -21.44
C ASP A 70 0.28 -4.09 -20.44
N ALA A 71 1.35 -4.44 -19.73
CA ALA A 71 1.31 -5.44 -18.66
C ALA A 71 0.47 -4.96 -17.46
N ILE A 72 0.53 -3.66 -17.14
CA ILE A 72 -0.22 -3.06 -16.02
C ILE A 72 -1.73 -3.18 -16.26
N GLU A 73 -2.20 -2.92 -17.49
CA GLU A 73 -3.63 -3.01 -17.82
C GLU A 73 -4.19 -4.42 -17.61
N LYS A 74 -3.38 -5.47 -17.85
CA LYS A 74 -3.76 -6.86 -17.61
C LYS A 74 -3.81 -7.21 -16.12
N GLU A 75 -2.94 -6.61 -15.31
CA GLU A 75 -2.94 -6.78 -13.86
C GLU A 75 -4.19 -6.14 -13.24
N GLN A 76 -4.63 -4.97 -13.73
CA GLN A 76 -5.83 -4.28 -13.23
C GLN A 76 -7.11 -5.12 -13.31
N LEU A 77 -7.20 -6.04 -14.28
CA LEU A 77 -8.35 -6.94 -14.42
C LEU A 77 -8.48 -7.97 -13.29
N HIS A 78 -7.42 -8.17 -12.50
CA HIS A 78 -7.35 -9.21 -11.47
C HIS A 78 -7.16 -8.64 -10.05
N ILE A 79 -7.26 -7.32 -9.87
CA ILE A 79 -7.11 -6.72 -8.55
C ILE A 79 -8.44 -6.78 -7.81
N THR A 80 -8.52 -7.71 -6.86
CA THR A 80 -9.68 -7.85 -5.96
C THR A 80 -9.47 -6.95 -4.74
N PHE A 81 -9.80 -5.66 -4.85
CA PHE A 81 -9.97 -4.82 -3.66
C PHE A 81 -11.41 -4.96 -3.15
N ASP A 82 -11.58 -5.26 -1.86
CA ASP A 82 -12.90 -5.34 -1.23
C ASP A 82 -13.44 -3.93 -0.95
N GLU A 83 -14.50 -3.53 -1.66
CA GLU A 83 -15.15 -2.22 -1.48
C GLU A 83 -15.86 -2.06 -0.13
N SER A 84 -16.10 -3.14 0.61
CA SER A 84 -16.73 -3.10 1.93
C SER A 84 -15.79 -2.64 3.05
N ALA A 85 -14.47 -2.66 2.83
CA ALA A 85 -13.46 -2.21 3.78
C ALA A 85 -13.42 -0.68 3.96
N TYR A 86 -14.14 0.08 3.14
CA TYR A 86 -14.10 1.56 3.13
C TYR A 86 -15.14 2.23 4.03
N LYS A 87 -15.99 1.46 4.74
CA LYS A 87 -17.06 2.03 5.56
C LYS A 87 -16.60 2.64 6.89
N ASP A 88 -15.38 2.33 7.33
CA ASP A 88 -14.88 2.69 8.67
C ASP A 88 -13.59 3.54 8.65
N ILE A 89 -13.28 4.21 7.53
CA ILE A 89 -12.12 5.11 7.40
C ILE A 89 -12.55 6.57 7.53
#